data_AF-A0A3D8IMN7-F1
#
_entry.id   AF-A0A3D8IMN7-F1
#
_cell.length_a   1.000
_cell.length_b   1.000
_cell.length_c   1.000
_cell.angle_alpha   90.00
_cell.angle_beta   90.00
_cell.angle_gamma   90.00
#
_symmetry.space_group_name_H-M   'P 1'
#
loop_
_entity.id
_entity.type
_entity.pdbx_description
1 polymer ?
#
loop_
_entity_poly.entity_id
_entity_poly.type
_entity_poly.pdbx_seq_one_letter_code
_entity_poly.pdbx_strand_id
1 'polypeptide(L)' 'MQQKINEILSNILEIEVREDSYLTMENCPQWTSLTHIDIVMSIEEEFGIAFDERTLFKLTSQQMIIEKVAELLNA' A
#
# COMPACT_ATOMS: atom_id res chain seq x y z
N MET A 1 -1.50 -11.98 3.83
CA MET A 1 -0.72 -10.83 3.32
C MET A 1 -1.60 -9.88 2.53
N GLN A 2 -2.09 -10.25 1.34
CA GLN A 2 -2.90 -9.35 0.50
C GLN A 2 -4.16 -8.82 1.20
N GLN A 3 -4.94 -9.67 1.87
CA GLN A 3 -6.10 -9.23 2.67
C GLN A 3 -5.74 -8.14 3.69
N LYS A 4 -4.61 -8.29 4.38
CA LYS A 4 -4.16 -7.33 5.39
C LYS A 4 -3.73 -5.99 4.78
N ILE A 5 -3.08 -6.03 3.61
CA ILE A 5 -2.77 -4.81 2.82
C ILE A 5 -4.07 -4.12 2.40
N ASN A 6 -5.07 -4.88 1.93
CA ASN A 6 -6.36 -4.32 1.54
C ASN A 6 -7.10 -3.70 2.74
N GLU A 7 -7.04 -4.31 3.93
CA GLU A 7 -7.58 -3.73 5.16
C GLU A 7 -6.91 -2.40 5.51
N ILE A 8 -5.58 -2.32 5.44
CA ILE A 8 -4.82 -1.08 5.67
C ILE A 8 -5.25 0.00 4.68
N LEU A 9 -5.27 -0.32 3.39
CA LEU A 9 -5.71 0.59 2.34
C LEU A 9 -7.16 1.05 2.58
N SER A 10 -8.05 0.13 2.95
CA SER A 10 -9.46 0.42 3.21
C SER A 10 -9.64 1.36 4.40
N ASN A 11 -8.88 1.13 5.48
CA ASN A 11 -8.91 1.97 6.68
C ASN A 11 -8.38 3.38 6.43
N ILE A 12 -7.28 3.52 5.68
CA ILE A 12 -6.63 4.83 5.46
C ILE A 12 -7.36 5.65 4.40
N LEU A 13 -7.82 4.99 3.34
CA LEU A 13 -8.50 5.65 2.23
C LEU A 13 -10.01 5.80 2.46
N GLU A 14 -10.53 5.25 3.56
CA GLU A 14 -11.94 5.27 3.95
C GLU A 14 -12.88 4.77 2.84
N ILE A 15 -12.41 3.78 2.06
CA ILE A 15 -13.16 3.14 0.97
C ILE A 15 -13.07 1.63 1.07
N GLU A 16 -13.99 0.92 0.43
CA GLU A 16 -13.90 -0.52 0.33
C GLU A 16 -12.79 -0.91 -0.66
N VAL A 17 -11.78 -1.65 -0.17
CA VAL A 17 -10.69 -2.17 -1.00
C VAL A 17 -10.75 -3.69 -1.03
N ARG A 18 -10.88 -4.23 -2.23
CA ARG A 18 -10.93 -5.67 -2.53
C ARG A 18 -9.73 -6.07 -3.38
N GLU A 19 -9.56 -7.37 -3.59
CA GLU A 19 -8.46 -7.90 -4.40
C GLU A 19 -8.52 -7.45 -5.86
N ASP A 20 -9.72 -7.18 -6.38
CA ASP A 20 -10.01 -6.76 -7.76
C ASP A 20 -10.26 -5.25 -7.89
N SER A 21 -9.97 -4.45 -6.86
CA SER A 21 -10.17 -2.99 -6.91
C SER A 21 -9.20 -2.27 -7.86
N TYR A 22 -8.07 -2.90 -8.20
CA TYR A 22 -7.00 -2.33 -9.06
C TYR A 22 -6.68 -0.87 -8.70
N LEU A 23 -6.58 -0.60 -7.40
CA LEU A 23 -6.50 0.76 -6.88
C LEU A 23 -5.14 1.39 -7.22
N THR A 24 -5.16 2.64 -7.70
CA THR A 24 -3.97 3.44 -7.98
C THR A 24 -4.15 4.86 -7.43
N MET A 25 -3.04 5.57 -7.25
CA MET A 25 -3.04 6.98 -6.87
C MET A 25 -3.78 7.86 -7.90
N GLU A 26 -3.84 7.42 -9.17
CA GLU A 26 -4.53 8.14 -10.24
C GLU A 26 -6.05 7.90 -10.23
N ASN A 27 -6.49 6.67 -9.89
CA ASN A 27 -7.90 6.29 -9.94
C ASN A 27 -8.63 6.40 -8.59
N CYS A 28 -7.90 6.66 -7.50
CA CYS A 28 -8.44 6.83 -6.16
C CYS A 28 -8.17 8.25 -5.65
N PRO A 29 -9.18 9.15 -5.65
CA PRO A 29 -9.01 10.52 -5.16
C PRO A 29 -8.57 10.63 -3.69
N GLN A 30 -8.90 9.63 -2.87
CA GLN A 30 -8.50 9.58 -1.46
C GLN A 30 -7.03 9.20 -1.28
N TRP A 31 -6.40 8.65 -2.32
CA TRP A 31 -4.99 8.35 -2.34
C TRP A 31 -4.20 9.60 -2.74
N THR A 32 -4.04 10.51 -1.78
CA THR A 32 -3.23 11.72 -1.87
C THR A 32 -1.77 11.42 -1.50
N SER A 33 -0.88 12.39 -1.66
CA SER A 33 0.52 12.26 -1.18
C SER A 33 0.60 12.06 0.34
N LEU A 34 -0.35 12.59 1.11
CA LEU A 34 -0.37 12.44 2.57
C LEU A 34 -0.81 11.03 2.96
N THR A 35 -1.96 10.58 2.44
CA THR A 35 -2.46 9.22 2.71
C THR A 35 -1.53 8.15 2.14
N HIS A 36 -0.76 8.44 1.09
CA HIS A 36 0.29 7.55 0.60
C HIS A 36 1.39 7.33 1.65
N ILE A 37 1.83 8.37 2.37
CA ILE A 37 2.80 8.23 3.45
C ILE A 37 2.22 7.36 4.57
N ASP A 38 0.97 7.62 4.96
CA ASP A 38 0.29 6.85 6.00
C ASP A 38 0.17 5.36 5.62
N ILE A 39 -0.14 5.07 4.35
CA ILE A 39 -0.20 3.70 3.82
C ILE A 39 1.15 3.01 3.96
N VAL A 40 2.21 3.67 3.50
CA VAL A 40 3.55 3.10 3.50
C VAL A 40 4.00 2.82 4.93
N MET A 41 3.88 3.80 5.84
CA MET A 41 4.25 3.65 7.25
C MET A 41 3.45 2.52 7.93
N SER A 42 2.13 2.46 7.70
CA SER A 42 1.29 1.42 8.30
C SER A 42 1.67 0.02 7.83
N ILE A 43 2.11 -0.12 6.58
CA ILE A 43 2.57 -1.40 6.02
C ILE A 43 3.95 -1.77 6.59
N GLU A 44 4.87 -0.81 6.70
CA GLU A 44 6.17 -1.03 7.34
C GLU A 44 6.02 -1.53 8.78
N GLU A 45 5.16 -0.87 9.56
CA GLU A 45 4.87 -1.24 10.94
C GLU A 45 4.19 -2.61 11.04
N GLU A 46 3.17 -2.89 10.22
CA GLU A 46 2.41 -4.14 10.27
C GLU A 46 3.27 -5.35 9.90
N PHE A 47 4.13 -5.22 8.88
CA PHE A 47 4.93 -6.34 8.38
C PHE A 47 6.38 -6.36 8.90
N GLY A 48 6.78 -5.35 9.67
CA GLY A 48 8.16 -5.22 10.18
C GLY A 48 9.19 -5.05 9.07
N ILE A 49 8.81 -4.40 7.97
CA ILE A 49 9.66 -4.15 6.79
C ILE A 49 10.00 -2.66 6.70
N ALA A 50 11.00 -2.33 5.88
CA ALA A 50 11.30 -0.94 5.54
C ALA A 50 11.44 -0.82 4.02
N PHE A 51 10.72 0.12 3.44
CA PHE A 51 10.86 0.49 2.04
C PHE A 51 12.02 1.47 1.89
N ASP A 52 12.78 1.33 0.81
CA ASP A 52 13.76 2.36 0.46
C ASP A 52 13.06 3.63 -0.06
N GLU A 53 13.66 4.79 0.19
CA GLU A 53 13.09 6.10 -0.19
C GLU A 53 12.72 6.20 -1.68
N ARG A 54 13.45 5.50 -2.56
CA ARG A 54 13.21 5.55 -4.01
C ARG A 54 12.04 4.65 -4.42
N THR A 55 11.82 3.58 -3.67
CA THR A 55 10.72 2.65 -3.86
C THR A 55 9.42 3.25 -3.33
N LEU A 56 9.45 3.96 -2.20
CA LEU A 56 8.28 4.63 -1.61
C LEU A 56 7.47 5.39 -2.67
N PHE A 57 8.11 6.31 -3.40
CA PHE A 57 7.45 7.13 -4.44
C PHE A 57 6.95 6.34 -5.67
N LYS A 58 7.35 5.08 -5.81
CA LYS A 58 6.93 4.21 -6.92
C LYS A 58 5.77 3.30 -6.55
N LEU A 59 5.46 3.14 -5.27
CA LEU A 59 4.37 2.29 -4.78
C LEU A 59 3.00 2.98 -4.92
N THR A 60 2.66 3.40 -6.14
CA THR A 60 1.45 4.19 -6.44
C THR A 60 0.25 3.34 -6.83
N SER A 61 0.31 2.03 -6.60
CA SER A 61 -0.81 1.12 -6.81
C SER A 61 -0.83 0.01 -5.78
N GLN A 62 -2.04 -0.48 -5.51
CA GLN A 62 -2.29 -1.62 -4.64
C GLN A 62 -1.43 -2.83 -5.06
N GLN A 63 -1.36 -3.12 -6.36
CA GLN A 63 -0.60 -4.25 -6.88
C GLN A 63 0.91 -4.09 -6.62
N MET A 64 1.47 -2.90 -6.87
CA MET A 64 2.90 -2.64 -6.64
C MET A 64 3.26 -2.79 -5.16
N ILE A 65 2.39 -2.33 -4.26
CA ILE A 65 2.56 -2.52 -2.82
C ILE A 65 2.59 -4.01 -2.48
N ILE A 66 1.59 -4.78 -2.93
CA ILE A 66 1.50 -6.23 -2.64
C ILE A 66 2.75 -6.96 -3.10
N GLU A 67 3.20 -6.69 -4.33
CA GLU A 67 4.40 -7.31 -4.90
C GLU A 67 5.66 -6.94 -4.11
N LYS A 68 5.80 -5.67 -3.73
CA LYS A 68 6.99 -5.22 -2.97
C LYS A 68 7.04 -5.80 -1.56
N VAL A 69 5.90 -5.86 -0.87
CA VAL A 69 5.81 -6.51 0.45
C VAL A 69 6.15 -7.99 0.33
N ALA A 70 5.63 -8.67 -0.70
CA ALA A 70 5.96 -10.07 -0.95
C ALA A 70 7.47 -10.29 -1.18
N GLU A 71 8.11 -9.40 -1.97
CA GLU A 71 9.55 -9.44 -2.21
C GLU A 71 10.34 -9.31 -0.90
N LEU A 72 10.01 -8.32 -0.06
CA LEU A 72 10.72 -8.05 1.18
C LEU A 72 10.54 -9.11 2.25
N LEU A 73 9.38 -9.79 2.30
CA LEU A 73 9.12 -10.87 3.25
C LEU A 73 9.77 -12.21 2.84
N ASN A 74 10.13 -12.38 1.57
CA ASN A 74 10.81 -13.58 1.06
C ASN A 74 12.32 -13.38 0.87
N ALA A 75 12.84 -12.18 1.15
CA ALA A 75 14.25 -11.83 1.09
C ALA A 75 14.98 -12.17 2.40
#